data_AF-E3EEY0-F1
#
_entry.id   AF-E3EEY0-F1
#
_cell.length_a   1.000
_cell.length_b   1.000
_cell.length_c   1.000
_cell.angle_alpha   90.00
_cell.angle_beta   90.00
_cell.angle_gamma   90.00
#
_symmetry.space_group_name_H-M   'P 1'
#
loop_
_entity.id
_entity.type
_entity.pdbx_description
1 polymer ?
#
loop_
_entity_poly.entity_id
_entity_poly.type
_entity_poly.pdbx_seq_one_letter_code
_entity_poly.pdbx_strand_id
1 'polypeptide(L)'
;MILLAIVCGLLLNTSKQNPIILDQQESTPQSKKYSGEKYVSKYSYKKVNDPKAALMTSNILHATSLEEETVAQFRGALITLFGQPQRTSQNFEEAYGYIIKATNSTGQSWILTAYEGPGGPAIGGDTEKDSIEEVAQDLLNLIEATKPADFEDVGYYEDTGSTIRYGCKAQVCFYQESTTEQHATDE
;
A
#
# COMPACT_ATOMS: atom_id res chain seq x y z
N MET A 1 24.06 -29.09 -71.99
CA MET A 1 24.07 -29.35 -70.54
C MET A 1 22.62 -29.37 -70.09
N ILE A 2 21.93 -30.52 -69.99
CA ILE A 2 22.00 -31.55 -68.93
C ILE A 2 21.57 -30.99 -67.56
N LEU A 3 20.37 -31.44 -67.13
CA LEU A 3 19.91 -31.77 -65.77
C LEU A 3 19.84 -30.62 -64.73
N LEU A 4 18.94 -30.55 -63.74
CA LEU A 4 17.97 -31.49 -63.17
C LEU A 4 16.96 -30.66 -62.34
N ALA A 5 15.71 -31.13 -62.24
CA ALA A 5 14.69 -30.63 -61.32
C ALA A 5 15.00 -31.00 -59.86
N ILE A 6 14.55 -30.18 -58.89
CA ILE A 6 14.02 -30.69 -57.62
C ILE A 6 12.83 -29.81 -57.18
N VAL A 7 11.65 -30.43 -57.23
CA VAL A 7 10.49 -30.07 -56.40
C VAL A 7 10.82 -30.52 -54.98
N CYS A 8 10.71 -29.62 -54.00
CA CYS A 8 10.49 -30.04 -52.62
C CYS A 8 9.61 -28.99 -51.92
N GLY A 9 8.34 -29.35 -51.75
CA GLY A 9 7.53 -28.74 -50.72
C GLY A 9 7.91 -29.35 -49.38
N LEU A 10 8.04 -28.51 -48.36
CA LEU A 10 7.77 -28.91 -46.98
C LEU A 10 7.18 -27.72 -46.23
N LEU A 11 5.91 -27.88 -45.88
CA LEU A 11 5.20 -27.14 -44.86
C LEU A 11 5.95 -27.25 -43.54
N LEU A 12 6.37 -26.14 -42.94
CA LEU A 12 6.59 -26.07 -41.50
C LEU A 12 6.15 -24.71 -40.96
N ASN A 13 4.95 -24.77 -40.36
CA ASN A 13 4.61 -24.22 -39.06
C ASN A 13 4.77 -22.70 -38.86
N THR A 14 3.63 -22.01 -38.97
CA THR A 14 3.45 -20.65 -38.45
C THR A 14 3.58 -20.68 -36.93
N SER A 15 4.77 -20.38 -36.41
CA SER A 15 4.91 -19.99 -35.01
C SER A 15 4.21 -18.64 -34.83
N LYS A 16 2.92 -18.69 -34.49
CA LYS A 16 2.22 -17.57 -33.89
C LYS A 16 2.84 -17.38 -32.52
N GLN A 17 3.87 -16.53 -32.45
CA GLN A 17 4.16 -15.82 -31.21
C GLN A 17 2.94 -14.94 -30.94
N ASN A 18 2.04 -15.44 -30.09
CA ASN A 18 1.05 -14.59 -29.46
C ASN A 18 1.83 -13.50 -28.72
N PRO A 19 1.59 -12.21 -29.01
CA PRO A 19 2.05 -11.18 -28.11
C PRO A 19 1.40 -11.45 -26.75
N ILE A 20 2.23 -11.48 -25.70
CA ILE A 20 1.76 -11.45 -24.32
C ILE A 20 0.98 -10.15 -24.21
N ILE A 21 -0.35 -10.25 -24.20
CA ILE A 21 -1.23 -9.16 -23.82
C ILE A 21 -1.02 -8.99 -22.33
N LEU A 22 -0.17 -8.02 -21.97
CA LEU A 22 0.01 -7.55 -20.62
C LEU A 22 -1.21 -6.68 -20.28
N ASP A 23 -2.36 -7.32 -20.11
CA ASP A 23 -3.61 -6.63 -19.76
C ASP A 23 -4.19 -7.27 -18.51
N GLN A 24 -3.58 -6.92 -17.38
CA GLN A 24 -4.30 -6.55 -16.17
C GLN A 24 -3.55 -5.37 -15.58
N GLN A 25 -3.85 -4.17 -16.07
CA GLN A 25 -3.73 -2.99 -15.23
C GLN A 25 -4.73 -3.20 -14.10
N GLU A 26 -4.27 -3.83 -13.02
CA GLU A 26 -4.93 -3.78 -11.74
C GLU A 26 -5.11 -2.30 -11.44
N SER A 27 -6.36 -1.83 -11.44
CA SER A 27 -6.65 -0.43 -11.21
C SER A 27 -6.25 -0.15 -9.77
N THR A 28 -5.02 0.33 -9.58
CA THR A 28 -4.51 0.77 -8.29
C THR A 28 -5.53 1.78 -7.75
N PRO A 29 -6.09 1.57 -6.55
CA PRO A 29 -6.99 2.56 -5.96
C PRO A 29 -6.25 3.91 -5.93
N GLN A 30 -6.73 4.86 -6.72
CA GLN A 30 -6.16 6.20 -6.76
C GLN A 30 -6.43 6.83 -5.40
N SER A 31 -5.41 6.93 -4.53
CA SER A 31 -5.61 7.51 -3.21
C SER A 31 -6.15 8.93 -3.33
N LYS A 32 -7.16 9.23 -2.52
CA LYS A 32 -7.77 10.55 -2.51
C LYS A 32 -7.35 11.30 -1.25
N LYS A 33 -7.04 12.59 -1.44
CA LYS A 33 -7.00 13.55 -0.32
C LYS A 33 -8.31 13.48 0.44
N TYR A 34 -8.24 13.74 1.75
CA TYR A 34 -9.38 13.65 2.67
C TYR A 34 -10.57 14.38 2.06
N SER A 35 -11.62 13.63 1.74
CA SER A 35 -12.73 14.15 0.93
C SER A 35 -13.68 15.04 1.73
N GLY A 36 -13.63 14.98 3.07
CA GLY A 36 -14.63 15.61 3.93
C GLY A 36 -15.98 14.88 3.93
N GLU A 37 -16.18 13.91 3.04
CA GLU A 37 -17.43 13.18 2.92
C GLU A 37 -17.55 12.14 4.03
N LYS A 38 -18.74 12.08 4.64
CA LYS A 38 -19.02 11.07 5.64
C LYS A 38 -19.09 9.69 4.97
N TYR A 39 -18.12 8.83 5.26
CA TYR A 39 -18.20 7.42 4.90
C TYR A 39 -18.89 6.62 6.02
N VAL A 40 -19.74 5.67 5.63
CA VAL A 40 -20.38 4.73 6.55
C VAL A 40 -19.89 3.34 6.17
N SER A 41 -19.02 2.79 7.01
CA SER A 41 -18.46 1.46 6.83
C SER A 41 -19.51 0.36 7.03
N LYS A 42 -19.35 -0.74 6.30
CA LYS A 42 -20.09 -2.00 6.50
C LYS A 42 -19.63 -2.78 7.74
N TYR A 43 -18.48 -2.44 8.30
CA TYR A 43 -17.82 -3.16 9.38
C TYR A 43 -17.58 -2.24 10.59
N SER A 44 -17.46 -2.87 11.75
CA SER A 44 -16.87 -2.25 12.94
C SER A 44 -15.39 -2.60 12.99
N TYR A 45 -14.55 -1.61 13.26
CA TYR A 45 -13.10 -1.79 13.35
C TYR A 45 -12.60 -1.54 14.77
N LYS A 46 -11.68 -2.39 15.23
CA LYS A 46 -11.01 -2.22 16.52
C LYS A 46 -9.55 -2.63 16.43
N LYS A 47 -8.68 -1.80 16.99
CA LYS A 47 -7.26 -2.13 17.18
C LYS A 47 -7.10 -3.34 18.13
N VAL A 48 -6.22 -4.27 17.77
CA VAL A 48 -5.91 -5.48 18.56
C VAL A 48 -4.44 -5.47 18.97
N ASN A 49 -4.15 -5.83 20.22
CA ASN A 49 -2.80 -5.79 20.79
C ASN A 49 -2.14 -7.18 20.88
N ASP A 50 -2.55 -8.12 20.02
CA ASP A 50 -1.94 -9.45 19.93
C ASP A 50 -1.10 -9.53 18.64
N PRO A 51 0.24 -9.46 18.73
CA PRO A 51 1.12 -9.56 17.56
C PRO A 51 0.93 -10.84 16.75
N LYS A 52 0.49 -11.94 17.39
CA LYS A 52 0.28 -13.22 16.70
C LYS A 52 -0.88 -13.16 15.71
N ALA A 53 -1.81 -12.23 15.88
CA ALA A 53 -2.94 -12.06 14.97
C ALA A 53 -2.48 -11.61 13.57
N ALA A 54 -1.31 -11.00 13.43
CA ALA A 54 -0.77 -10.55 12.15
C ALA A 54 0.01 -11.63 11.37
N LEU A 55 0.24 -12.82 11.94
CA LEU A 55 1.15 -13.83 11.34
C LEU A 55 0.71 -14.33 9.95
N MET A 56 -0.58 -14.24 9.65
CA MET A 56 -1.14 -14.69 8.36
C MET A 56 -1.42 -13.52 7.40
N THR A 57 -1.09 -12.29 7.78
CA THR A 57 -1.40 -11.13 6.93
C THR A 57 -0.31 -10.87 5.92
N SER A 58 -0.69 -10.72 4.66
CA SER A 58 0.15 -10.28 3.55
C SER A 58 -0.42 -8.98 2.98
N ASN A 59 0.37 -8.25 2.19
CA ASN A 59 -0.11 -7.07 1.48
C ASN A 59 -1.34 -7.41 0.60
N ILE A 60 -2.36 -6.56 0.62
CA ILE A 60 -3.54 -6.67 -0.25
C ILE A 60 -3.68 -5.41 -1.11
N LEU A 61 -3.54 -4.23 -0.50
CA LEU A 61 -3.71 -2.94 -1.18
C LEU A 61 -2.60 -1.98 -0.78
N HIS A 62 -2.08 -1.24 -1.76
CA HIS A 62 -1.33 -0.01 -1.52
C HIS A 62 -2.31 1.15 -1.34
N ALA A 63 -2.14 1.94 -0.28
CA ALA A 63 -3.11 2.94 0.14
C ALA A 63 -2.84 4.36 -0.39
N THR A 64 -1.68 4.58 -1.02
CA THR A 64 -1.29 5.89 -1.54
C THR A 64 -1.07 5.82 -3.05
N SER A 65 -1.78 6.67 -3.79
CA SER A 65 -1.33 7.22 -5.06
C SER A 65 -0.12 8.10 -4.80
N LEU A 66 0.67 8.34 -5.83
CA LEU A 66 2.02 8.91 -5.85
C LEU A 66 2.21 10.32 -5.22
N GLU A 67 1.22 10.85 -4.47
CA GLU A 67 1.31 12.12 -3.75
C GLU A 67 1.77 11.92 -2.30
N GLU A 68 2.92 12.50 -1.97
CA GLU A 68 3.63 12.33 -0.71
C GLU A 68 2.82 12.76 0.54
N GLU A 69 1.97 13.79 0.46
CA GLU A 69 1.16 14.19 1.63
C GLU A 69 0.05 13.18 1.96
N THR A 70 -0.32 12.31 1.02
CA THR A 70 -1.29 11.24 1.29
C THR A 70 -0.72 10.19 2.23
N VAL A 71 0.61 10.05 2.29
CA VAL A 71 1.31 9.19 3.25
C VAL A 71 1.09 9.67 4.68
N ALA A 72 1.27 10.97 4.91
CA ALA A 72 0.99 11.61 6.20
C ALA A 72 -0.50 11.54 6.56
N GLN A 73 -1.39 11.80 5.59
CA GLN A 73 -2.83 11.73 5.80
C GLN A 73 -3.28 10.34 6.26
N PHE A 74 -2.77 9.28 5.63
CA PHE A 74 -3.12 7.90 5.97
C PHE A 74 -2.75 7.59 7.43
N ARG A 75 -1.52 7.91 7.85
CA ARG A 75 -1.09 7.72 9.25
C ARG A 75 -1.91 8.57 10.22
N GLY A 76 -2.18 9.83 9.89
CA GLY A 76 -2.99 10.73 10.71
C GLY A 76 -4.42 10.21 10.91
N ALA A 77 -5.03 9.67 9.86
CA ALA A 77 -6.36 9.07 9.91
C ALA A 77 -6.39 7.81 10.78
N LEU A 78 -5.36 6.95 10.68
CA LEU A 78 -5.21 5.79 11.57
C LEU A 78 -5.10 6.21 13.05
N ILE A 79 -4.37 7.29 13.34
CA ILE A 79 -4.27 7.84 14.70
C ILE A 79 -5.64 8.31 15.19
N THR A 80 -6.44 8.98 14.35
CA THR A 80 -7.82 9.37 14.69
C THR A 80 -8.69 8.16 15.01
N LEU A 81 -8.63 7.10 14.19
CA LEU A 81 -9.49 5.92 14.32
C LEU A 81 -9.08 4.99 15.48
N PHE A 82 -7.78 4.83 15.69
CA PHE A 82 -7.23 3.72 16.48
C PHE A 82 -6.20 4.14 17.54
N GLY A 83 -5.91 5.44 17.65
CA GLY A 83 -4.83 5.97 18.50
C GLY A 83 -3.45 5.60 17.97
N GLN A 84 -2.43 5.63 18.83
CA GLN A 84 -1.04 5.34 18.43
C GLN A 84 -0.86 3.89 17.90
N PRO A 85 0.07 3.66 16.94
CA PRO A 85 0.35 2.33 16.40
C PRO A 85 0.96 1.39 17.45
N GLN A 86 0.92 0.08 17.17
CA GLN A 86 1.52 -0.95 18.03
C GLN A 86 3.05 -0.92 17.96
N ARG A 87 3.58 -0.54 16.80
CA ARG A 87 5.02 -0.43 16.53
C ARG A 87 5.28 0.84 15.73
N THR A 88 6.43 1.45 15.98
CA THR A 88 6.99 2.56 15.21
C THR A 88 8.48 2.31 14.99
N SER A 89 9.03 2.84 13.90
CA SER A 89 10.46 2.83 13.60
C SER A 89 10.88 4.19 13.02
N GLN A 90 12.16 4.53 13.16
CA GLN A 90 12.74 5.66 12.42
C GLN A 90 13.14 5.26 11.00
N ASN A 91 13.29 3.96 10.72
CA ASN A 91 13.37 3.48 9.35
C ASN A 91 11.96 3.47 8.76
N PHE A 92 11.70 4.35 7.79
CA PHE A 92 10.37 4.50 7.18
C PHE A 92 10.04 3.40 6.18
N GLU A 93 10.99 2.52 5.86
CA GLU A 93 10.71 1.22 5.24
C GLU A 93 9.92 0.27 6.17
N GLU A 94 9.78 0.63 7.45
CA GLU A 94 8.94 -0.05 8.44
C GLU A 94 8.38 0.95 9.48
N ALA A 95 7.91 2.11 9.02
CA ALA A 95 7.65 3.29 9.87
C ALA A 95 6.67 3.02 11.02
N TYR A 96 5.59 2.27 10.77
CA TYR A 96 4.60 1.89 11.77
C TYR A 96 3.78 0.66 11.37
N GLY A 97 3.09 0.08 12.35
CA GLY A 97 2.13 -1.00 12.09
C GLY A 97 0.94 -1.02 13.05
N TYR A 98 -0.23 -1.27 12.49
CA TYR A 98 -1.48 -1.55 13.19
C TYR A 98 -1.96 -2.97 12.89
N ILE A 99 -2.54 -3.60 13.90
CA ILE A 99 -3.35 -4.81 13.77
C ILE A 99 -4.80 -4.42 14.08
N ILE A 100 -5.70 -4.66 13.13
CA ILE A 100 -7.08 -4.19 13.17
C ILE A 100 -8.00 -5.38 12.94
N LYS A 101 -8.97 -5.56 13.83
CA LYS A 101 -10.06 -6.53 13.63
C LYS A 101 -11.26 -5.81 13.04
N ALA A 102 -11.71 -6.28 11.89
CA ALA A 102 -13.00 -5.93 11.31
C ALA A 102 -14.06 -6.92 11.77
N THR A 103 -15.30 -6.48 12.01
CA THR A 103 -16.42 -7.35 12.35
C THR A 103 -17.70 -6.83 11.69
N ASN A 104 -18.38 -7.68 10.93
CA ASN A 104 -19.65 -7.33 10.27
C ASN A 104 -20.85 -7.49 11.22
N SER A 105 -22.06 -7.18 10.74
CA SER A 105 -23.30 -7.27 11.51
C SER A 105 -23.69 -8.70 11.93
N THR A 106 -23.17 -9.73 11.25
CA THR A 106 -23.43 -11.13 11.59
C THR A 106 -22.42 -11.71 12.58
N GLY A 107 -21.39 -10.93 12.95
CA GLY A 107 -20.32 -11.34 13.87
C GLY A 107 -19.13 -12.04 13.21
N GLN A 108 -19.11 -12.19 11.89
CA GLN A 108 -17.92 -12.64 11.16
C GLN A 108 -16.83 -11.59 11.28
N SER A 109 -15.59 -12.03 11.46
CA SER A 109 -14.43 -11.15 11.67
C SER A 109 -13.24 -11.47 10.79
N TRP A 110 -12.49 -10.43 10.46
CA TRP A 110 -11.23 -10.47 9.70
C TRP A 110 -10.14 -9.76 10.49
N ILE A 111 -8.89 -10.20 10.31
CA ILE A 111 -7.72 -9.49 10.79
C ILE A 111 -7.06 -8.82 9.60
N LEU A 112 -6.82 -7.51 9.74
CA LEU A 112 -6.12 -6.67 8.79
C LEU A 112 -4.89 -6.09 9.48
N THR A 113 -3.90 -5.76 8.67
CA THR A 113 -2.81 -4.88 9.06
C THR A 113 -2.91 -3.57 8.30
N ALA A 114 -2.53 -2.47 8.92
CA ALA A 114 -2.31 -1.20 8.23
C ALA A 114 -0.94 -0.69 8.65
N TYR A 115 -0.05 -0.48 7.68
CA TYR A 115 1.37 -0.26 7.94
C TYR A 115 1.98 0.64 6.87
N GLU A 116 3.17 1.16 7.13
CA GLU A 116 4.02 1.81 6.12
C GLU A 116 5.27 0.95 5.94
N GLY A 117 5.48 0.51 4.70
CA GLY A 117 6.61 -0.33 4.29
C GLY A 117 7.48 0.37 3.25
N PRO A 118 8.39 -0.35 2.57
CA PRO A 118 9.24 0.23 1.52
C PRO A 118 8.45 0.84 0.35
N GLY A 119 7.26 0.30 0.07
CA GLY A 119 6.34 0.82 -0.95
C GLY A 119 5.34 1.86 -0.43
N GLY A 120 5.58 2.43 0.75
CA GLY A 120 4.67 3.35 1.43
C GLY A 120 3.52 2.65 2.18
N PRO A 121 2.46 3.41 2.53
CA PRO A 121 1.34 2.88 3.29
C PRO A 121 0.55 1.80 2.56
N ALA A 122 0.16 0.78 3.30
CA ALA A 122 -0.52 -0.39 2.79
C ALA A 122 -1.51 -0.97 3.80
N ILE A 123 -2.45 -1.75 3.28
CA ILE A 123 -3.35 -2.62 4.03
C ILE A 123 -3.03 -4.06 3.68
N GLY A 124 -2.86 -4.89 4.70
CA GLY A 124 -2.68 -6.33 4.58
C GLY A 124 -3.81 -7.12 5.24
N GLY A 125 -3.84 -8.42 4.95
CA GLY A 125 -4.82 -9.37 5.48
C GLY A 125 -4.52 -10.80 5.05
N ASP A 126 -5.31 -11.75 5.53
CA ASP A 126 -5.22 -13.16 5.17
C ASP A 126 -5.87 -13.39 3.81
N THR A 127 -5.08 -13.54 2.74
CA THR A 127 -5.54 -13.65 1.35
C THR A 127 -6.34 -14.92 1.07
N GLU A 128 -6.25 -15.93 1.95
CA GLU A 128 -7.04 -17.16 1.84
C GLU A 128 -8.44 -17.00 2.46
N LYS A 129 -8.71 -15.86 3.12
CA LYS A 129 -9.97 -15.61 3.79
C LYS A 129 -10.99 -14.94 2.87
N ASP A 130 -12.15 -15.56 2.73
CA ASP A 130 -13.27 -15.00 1.96
C ASP A 130 -13.55 -13.52 2.28
N SER A 131 -13.78 -12.75 1.22
CA SER A 131 -14.11 -11.31 1.27
C SER A 131 -13.02 -10.39 1.86
N ILE A 132 -11.79 -10.87 2.08
CA ILE A 132 -10.73 -10.04 2.68
C ILE A 132 -10.42 -8.79 1.87
N GLU A 133 -10.42 -8.86 0.54
CA GLU A 133 -10.21 -7.72 -0.36
C GLU A 133 -11.30 -6.66 -0.20
N GLU A 134 -12.58 -7.07 -0.13
CA GLU A 134 -13.70 -6.16 0.10
C GLU A 134 -13.57 -5.44 1.46
N VAL A 135 -13.18 -6.18 2.50
CA VAL A 135 -12.99 -5.64 3.85
C VAL A 135 -11.82 -4.66 3.87
N ALA A 136 -10.71 -4.98 3.19
CA ALA A 136 -9.55 -4.11 3.06
C ALA A 136 -9.91 -2.80 2.32
N GLN A 137 -10.70 -2.89 1.25
CA GLN A 137 -11.16 -1.72 0.52
C GLN A 137 -12.13 -0.84 1.34
N ASP A 138 -13.03 -1.44 2.11
CA ASP A 138 -13.91 -0.69 3.03
C ASP A 138 -13.10 0.03 4.11
N LEU A 139 -12.05 -0.60 4.66
CA LEU A 139 -11.14 0.04 5.60
C LEU A 139 -10.38 1.20 4.94
N LEU A 140 -9.88 1.04 3.72
CA LEU A 140 -9.23 2.13 2.98
C LEU A 140 -10.16 3.32 2.80
N ASN A 141 -11.39 3.08 2.34
CA ASN A 141 -12.39 4.14 2.16
C ASN A 141 -12.70 4.86 3.48
N LEU A 142 -12.78 4.12 4.60
CA LEU A 142 -12.95 4.71 5.93
C LEU A 142 -11.76 5.59 6.32
N ILE A 143 -10.53 5.14 6.06
CA ILE A 143 -9.31 5.91 6.34
C ILE A 143 -9.28 7.19 5.49
N GLU A 144 -9.54 7.10 4.19
CA GLU A 144 -9.57 8.25 3.28
C GLU A 144 -10.65 9.28 3.64
N ALA A 145 -11.78 8.81 4.15
CA ALA A 145 -12.87 9.65 4.63
C ALA A 145 -12.71 10.12 6.08
N THR A 146 -11.58 9.81 6.73
CA THR A 146 -11.33 10.22 8.11
C THR A 146 -10.47 11.47 8.17
N LYS A 147 -10.92 12.44 8.97
CA LYS A 147 -10.12 13.62 9.30
C LYS A 147 -8.84 13.20 10.03
N PRO A 148 -7.64 13.53 9.51
CA PRO A 148 -6.38 13.12 10.13
C PRO A 148 -6.15 13.85 11.45
N ALA A 149 -5.55 13.15 12.41
CA ALA A 149 -5.07 13.73 13.66
C ALA A 149 -3.84 14.59 13.41
N ASP A 150 -3.60 15.55 14.30
CA ASP A 150 -2.35 16.30 14.30
C ASP A 150 -1.21 15.41 14.82
N PHE A 151 -0.15 15.28 14.02
CA PHE A 151 1.08 14.57 14.37
C PHE A 151 2.24 15.05 13.50
N GLU A 152 3.45 14.74 13.92
CA GLU A 152 4.68 14.94 13.15
C GLU A 152 5.67 13.85 13.53
N ASP A 153 6.41 13.36 12.54
CA ASP A 153 7.47 12.39 12.75
C ASP A 153 8.63 12.65 11.79
N VAL A 154 9.82 12.17 12.18
CA VAL A 154 11.06 12.29 11.42
C VAL A 154 11.78 10.94 11.40
N GLY A 155 12.09 10.47 10.20
CA GLY A 155 12.78 9.22 9.97
C GLY A 155 13.63 9.26 8.72
N TYR A 156 13.99 8.10 8.22
CA TYR A 156 14.84 7.95 7.04
C TYR A 156 14.41 6.76 6.19
N TYR A 157 14.70 6.81 4.90
CA TYR A 157 14.70 5.63 4.03
C TYR A 157 16.15 5.13 3.90
N GLU A 158 16.37 3.84 4.16
CA GLU A 158 17.71 3.26 4.23
C GLU A 158 18.32 3.10 2.83
N ASP A 159 17.51 2.72 1.85
CA ASP A 159 17.90 2.54 0.46
C ASP A 159 18.42 3.81 -0.23
N THR A 160 17.84 4.96 0.09
CA THR A 160 18.15 6.27 -0.52
C THR A 160 19.02 7.15 0.37
N GLY A 161 19.07 6.88 1.68
CA GLY A 161 19.73 7.75 2.66
C GLY A 161 19.00 9.07 2.89
N SER A 162 17.75 9.19 2.41
CA SER A 162 16.92 10.37 2.56
C SER A 162 16.38 10.49 3.99
N THR A 163 16.38 11.70 4.54
CA THR A 163 15.65 12.05 5.76
C THR A 163 14.26 12.53 5.39
N ILE A 164 13.24 11.94 6.01
CA ILE A 164 11.83 12.25 5.80
C ILE A 164 11.27 12.95 7.03
N ARG A 165 10.58 14.07 6.81
CA ARG A 165 9.77 14.76 7.82
C ARG A 165 8.35 14.90 7.29
N TYR A 166 7.39 14.28 7.96
CA TYR A 166 5.99 14.28 7.53
C TYR A 166 5.04 14.36 8.72
N GLY A 167 3.80 14.76 8.45
CA GLY A 167 2.80 14.92 9.49
C GLY A 167 1.55 15.65 9.00
N CYS A 168 0.64 15.90 9.93
CA CYS A 168 -0.52 16.75 9.71
C CYS A 168 -0.65 17.75 10.84
N LYS A 169 -1.01 19.00 10.51
CA LYS A 169 -1.22 20.06 11.48
C LYS A 169 -2.42 20.91 11.07
N ALA A 170 -3.38 21.07 11.98
CA ALA A 170 -4.63 21.76 11.71
C ALA A 170 -5.32 21.24 10.43
N GLN A 171 -5.27 19.92 10.19
CA GLN A 171 -5.79 19.21 9.01
C GLN A 171 -5.02 19.40 7.70
N VAL A 172 -3.91 20.14 7.70
CA VAL A 172 -3.04 20.26 6.54
C VAL A 172 -1.88 19.29 6.72
N CYS A 173 -1.81 18.30 5.83
CA CYS A 173 -0.72 17.33 5.83
C CYS A 173 0.46 17.84 5.01
N PHE A 174 1.66 17.47 5.43
CA PHE A 174 2.91 17.83 4.80
C PHE A 174 3.83 16.62 4.74
N TYR A 175 4.67 16.60 3.73
CA TYR A 175 5.76 15.66 3.57
C TYR A 175 6.97 16.44 3.03
N GLN A 176 8.13 16.13 3.55
CA GLN A 176 9.39 16.77 3.18
C GLN A 176 10.47 15.69 3.16
N GLU A 177 11.13 15.59 2.03
CA GLU A 177 12.31 14.73 1.85
C GLU A 177 13.55 15.60 1.65
N SER A 178 14.63 15.23 2.33
CA SER A 178 15.95 15.84 2.13
C SER A 178 17.02 14.77 2.10
N THR A 179 17.86 14.80 1.07
CA THR A 179 19.04 13.95 0.98
C THR A 179 20.26 14.73 1.48
N THR A 180 21.10 14.10 2.30
CA THR A 180 22.41 14.68 2.58
C THR A 180 23.28 14.39 1.35
N GLU A 181 23.64 15.40 0.56
CA GLU A 181 24.64 15.21 -0.50
C GLU A 181 25.93 14.70 0.15
N GLN A 182 26.20 13.40 0.06
CA GLN A 182 27.55 12.89 0.24
C GLN A 182 28.33 13.32 -0.99
N HIS A 183 28.89 14.53 -0.94
CA HIS A 183 30.01 14.88 -1.79
C HIS A 183 31.12 13.85 -1.54
N ALA A 184 31.23 12.87 -2.43
CA ALA A 184 32.50 12.21 -2.65
C ALA A 184 33.45 13.31 -3.12
N THR A 185 34.33 13.76 -2.23
CA THR A 185 35.56 14.42 -2.66
C THR A 185 36.36 13.36 -3.42
N ASP A 186 36.36 13.46 -4.75
CA ASP A 186 37.31 12.79 -5.60
C ASP A 186 38.73 13.24 -5.16
N GLU A 187 39.45 12.37 -4.47
CA GLU A 187 40.92 12.43 -4.36
C GLU A 187 41.57 11.47 -5.36
#